data_AF-A0AAJ1V4D3-F1
#
_entry.id   AF-A0AAJ1V4D3-F1
#
_cell.length_a   1.000
_cell.length_b   1.000
_cell.length_c   1.000
_cell.angle_alpha   90.00
_cell.angle_beta   90.00
_cell.angle_gamma   90.00
#
_symmetry.space_group_name_H-M   'P 1'
#
loop_
_entity.id
_entity.type
_entity.pdbx_description
1 polymer ?
#
loop_
_entity_poly.entity_id
_entity_poly.type
_entity_poly.pdbx_seq_one_letter_code
_entity_poly.pdbx_strand_id
1 'polypeptide(L)'
;MLDIQFIREHADVVKESQRKRGESVGLVDEVLRSDDLRRTALKAFEEARAEQKAIGKKVATASAEEKTALIAETKELASKV
;
A
#
# COMPACT_ATOMS: atom_id res chain seq x y z
N MET A 1 21.91 5.94 7.37
CA MET A 1 20.67 5.22 7.02
C MET A 1 20.88 4.61 5.64
N LEU A 2 20.63 3.31 5.46
CA LEU A 2 20.78 2.63 4.17
C LEU A 2 19.49 2.81 3.35
N ASP A 3 19.62 2.97 2.03
CA ASP A 3 18.47 3.14 1.13
C ASP A 3 17.68 1.83 0.97
N ILE A 4 16.36 1.88 1.14
CA ILE A 4 15.47 0.73 0.94
C ILE A 4 15.45 0.24 -0.51
N GLN A 5 15.68 1.12 -1.48
CA GLN A 5 15.83 0.72 -2.88
C GLN A 5 17.07 -0.16 -3.06
N PHE A 6 18.21 0.25 -2.48
CA PHE A 6 19.44 -0.55 -2.52
C PHE A 6 19.24 -1.91 -1.87
N ILE A 7 18.55 -1.98 -0.72
CA ILE A 7 18.28 -3.26 -0.03
C ILE A 7 17.41 -4.19 -0.90
N ARG A 8 16.43 -3.65 -1.63
CA ARG A 8 15.59 -4.44 -2.56
C ARG A 8 16.37 -4.98 -3.75
N GLU A 9 17.24 -4.16 -4.34
CA GLU A 9 18.00 -4.51 -5.53
C GLU A 9 19.21 -5.41 -5.20
N HIS A 10 19.74 -5.31 -3.98
CA HIS A 10 20.99 -5.95 -3.58
C HIS A 10 20.90 -6.65 -2.22
N ALA A 11 19.80 -7.37 -1.97
CA ALA A 11 19.55 -8.04 -0.68
C ALA A 11 20.72 -8.94 -0.24
N ASP A 12 21.32 -9.70 -1.15
CA ASP A 12 22.43 -10.60 -0.83
C ASP A 12 23.70 -9.86 -0.38
N VAL A 13 23.99 -8.70 -0.98
CA VAL A 13 25.12 -7.84 -0.58
C VAL A 13 24.91 -7.33 0.85
N VAL A 14 23.68 -6.95 1.18
CA VAL A 14 23.33 -6.46 2.52
C VAL A 14 23.38 -7.60 3.53
N LYS A 15 22.87 -8.79 3.19
CA LYS A 15 22.97 -9.99 4.04
C LYS A 15 24.42 -10.38 4.32
N GLU A 16 25.27 -10.35 3.30
CA GLU A 16 26.71 -10.60 3.48
C GLU A 16 27.37 -9.55 4.38
N SER A 17 27.01 -8.27 4.24
CA SER A 17 27.47 -7.21 5.14
C SER A 17 27.05 -7.47 6.59
N GLN A 18 25.80 -7.89 6.83
CA GLN A 18 25.33 -8.28 8.17
C GLN A 18 26.13 -9.45 8.73
N ARG A 19 26.33 -10.52 7.95
CA ARG A 19 27.13 -11.68 8.34
C ARG A 19 28.55 -11.29 8.72
N LYS A 20 29.22 -10.45 7.92
CA LYS A 20 30.58 -9.94 8.21
C LYS A 20 30.66 -9.12 9.50
N ARG A 21 29.54 -8.51 9.91
CA ARG A 21 29.43 -7.72 11.14
C ARG A 21 29.02 -8.57 12.35
N GLY A 22 28.76 -9.88 12.17
CA GLY A 22 28.24 -10.75 13.22
C GLY A 22 26.76 -10.53 13.53
N GLU A 23 26.05 -9.83 12.64
CA GLU A 23 24.64 -9.48 12.80
C GLU A 23 23.72 -10.51 12.13
N SER A 24 22.45 -10.52 12.55
CA SER A 24 21.45 -11.39 11.93
C SER A 24 21.11 -10.94 10.51
N VAL A 25 21.19 -11.87 9.55
CA VAL A 25 20.73 -11.67 8.19
C VAL A 25 19.20 -11.62 8.09
N GLY A 26 18.49 -12.19 9.08
CA GLY A 26 17.02 -12.19 9.13
C GLY A 26 16.43 -10.79 9.27
N LEU A 27 17.20 -9.82 9.76
CA LEU A 27 16.81 -8.41 9.79
C LEU A 27 16.59 -7.85 8.38
N VAL A 28 17.39 -8.30 7.39
CA VAL A 28 17.22 -7.88 6.00
C VAL A 28 15.88 -8.40 5.45
N ASP A 29 15.55 -9.65 5.77
CA ASP A 29 14.27 -10.25 5.35
C ASP A 29 13.07 -9.57 6.02
N GLU A 30 13.19 -9.18 7.28
CA GLU A 30 12.16 -8.43 8.00
C GLU A 30 11.93 -7.03 7.43
N VAL A 31 13.00 -6.32 7.08
CA VAL A 31 12.92 -5.02 6.41
C VAL A 31 12.22 -5.15 5.06
N LEU A 32 12.60 -6.14 4.25
CA LEU A 32 11.99 -6.37 2.93
C LEU A 32 10.51 -6.70 3.04
N ARG A 33 10.14 -7.56 3.99
CA ARG A 33 8.73 -7.90 4.26
C ARG A 33 7.92 -6.68 4.67
N SER A 34 8.47 -5.86 5.55
CA SER A 34 7.80 -4.64 6.03
C SER A 34 7.64 -3.61 4.92
N ASP A 35 8.64 -3.44 4.05
CA ASP A 35 8.52 -2.58 2.87
C ASP A 35 7.45 -3.09 1.89
N ASP A 36 7.39 -4.40 1.65
CA ASP A 36 6.38 -5.00 0.79
C ASP A 36 4.95 -4.79 1.31
N LEU A 37 4.73 -5.05 2.61
CA LEU A 37 3.45 -4.79 3.27
C LEU A 37 3.06 -3.31 3.17
N ARG A 38 4.01 -2.41 3.43
CA ARG A 38 3.78 -0.96 3.32
C ARG A 38 3.41 -0.55 1.91
N ARG A 39 4.14 -1.04 0.90
CA ARG A 39 3.88 -0.71 -0.51
C ARG A 39 2.53 -1.25 -0.98
N THR A 40 2.19 -2.46 -0.58
CA THR A 40 0.90 -3.08 -0.90
C THR A 40 -0.25 -2.32 -0.24
N ALA A 41 -0.12 -1.97 1.05
CA ALA A 41 -1.12 -1.17 1.76
C ALA A 41 -1.30 0.22 1.15
N LEU A 42 -0.20 0.89 0.79
CA LEU A 42 -0.27 2.21 0.15
C LEU A 42 -0.97 2.15 -1.21
N LYS A 43 -0.65 1.14 -2.03
CA LYS A 43 -1.32 0.91 -3.31
C LYS A 43 -2.83 0.69 -3.12
N ALA A 44 -3.22 -0.17 -2.19
CA ALA A 44 -4.63 -0.45 -1.91
C ALA A 44 -5.38 0.82 -1.43
N PHE A 45 -4.75 1.63 -0.59
CA PHE A 45 -5.29 2.92 -0.15
C PHE A 45 -5.48 3.89 -1.33
N GLU A 46 -4.50 4.01 -2.22
CA GLU A 46 -4.59 4.87 -3.40
C GLU A 46 -5.69 4.41 -4.37
N GLU A 47 -5.83 3.10 -4.57
CA GLU A 47 -6.90 2.50 -5.38
C GLU A 47 -8.28 2.79 -4.78
N ALA A 48 -8.48 2.55 -3.48
CA ALA A 48 -9.74 2.82 -2.79
C ALA A 48 -10.10 4.31 -2.83
N ARG A 49 -9.10 5.20 -2.67
CA ARG A 49 -9.30 6.65 -2.78
C ARG A 49 -9.68 7.08 -4.21
N ALA A 50 -9.07 6.48 -5.23
CA ALA A 50 -9.40 6.75 -6.63
C ALA A 50 -10.83 6.29 -6.97
N GLU A 51 -11.22 5.12 -6.48
CA GLU A 51 -12.57 4.57 -6.63
C GLU A 51 -13.63 5.45 -5.94
N GLN A 52 -13.38 5.85 -4.68
CA GLN A 52 -14.23 6.79 -3.96
C GLN A 52 -14.44 8.09 -4.73
N LYS A 53 -13.37 8.65 -5.31
CA LYS A 53 -13.44 9.87 -6.14
C LYS A 53 -14.24 9.66 -7.42
N ALA A 54 -14.13 8.48 -8.04
CA ALA A 54 -14.90 8.14 -9.24
C ALA A 54 -16.39 8.03 -8.93
N ILE A 55 -16.77 7.40 -7.81
CA ILE A 55 -18.17 7.30 -7.37
C ILE A 55 -18.73 8.68 -7.04
N GLY A 56 -17.99 9.52 -6.32
CA GLY A 56 -18.44 10.89 -6.01
C GLY A 56 -18.81 11.71 -7.25
N LYS A 57 -18.12 11.50 -8.38
CA LYS A 57 -18.49 12.10 -9.67
C LYS A 57 -19.78 11.52 -10.24
N LYS A 58 -19.98 10.20 -10.15
CA LYS A 58 -21.22 9.53 -10.61
C LYS A 58 -22.43 10.00 -9.80
N VAL A 59 -22.28 10.15 -8.48
CA VAL A 59 -23.35 10.65 -7.59
C VAL A 59 -23.87 12.02 -8.04
N ALA A 60 -22.98 12.91 -8.50
CA ALA A 60 -23.38 14.24 -8.94
C ALA A 60 -24.33 14.23 -10.16
N THR A 61 -24.23 13.23 -11.02
CA THR A 61 -25.02 13.11 -12.27
C THR A 61 -26.09 12.03 -12.22
N ALA A 62 -26.16 11.24 -11.14
CA ALA A 62 -27.07 10.11 -11.00
C ALA A 62 -28.52 10.54 -10.67
N SER A 63 -29.48 9.70 -11.05
CA SER A 63 -30.89 9.81 -10.62
C SER A 63 -31.04 9.59 -9.11
N ALA A 64 -32.20 9.93 -8.54
CA ALA A 64 -32.44 9.77 -7.10
C ALA A 64 -32.31 8.31 -6.62
N GLU A 65 -32.73 7.36 -7.45
CA GLU A 65 -32.65 5.92 -7.16
C GLU A 65 -31.20 5.43 -7.20
N GLU A 66 -30.44 5.82 -8.22
CA GLU A 66 -29.00 5.47 -8.35
C GLU A 66 -28.13 6.13 -7.27
N LYS A 67 -28.45 7.35 -6.85
CA LYS A 67 -27.73 8.05 -5.78
C LYS A 67 -27.71 7.26 -4.48
N THR A 68 -28.81 6.60 -4.13
CA THR A 68 -28.91 5.84 -2.87
C THR A 68 -27.92 4.67 -2.86
N ALA A 69 -27.82 3.93 -3.98
CA ALA A 69 -26.87 2.83 -4.13
C ALA A 69 -25.41 3.32 -4.11
N LEU A 70 -25.10 4.41 -4.84
CA LEU A 70 -23.76 4.97 -4.90
C LEU A 70 -23.29 5.56 -3.56
N ILE A 71 -24.20 6.13 -2.76
CA ILE A 71 -23.89 6.60 -1.41
C ILE A 71 -23.52 5.43 -0.48
N ALA A 72 -24.24 4.31 -0.58
CA ALA A 72 -23.92 3.10 0.20
C ALA A 72 -22.53 2.55 -0.17
N GLU A 73 -22.23 2.43 -1.46
CA GLU A 73 -20.92 1.98 -1.97
C GLU A 73 -19.78 2.91 -1.52
N THR A 74 -20.00 4.23 -1.57
CA THR A 74 -19.02 5.22 -1.10
C THR A 74 -18.72 5.07 0.39
N LYS A 75 -19.72 4.72 1.21
CA LYS A 75 -19.57 4.55 2.66
C LYS A 75 -18.72 3.32 2.99
N GLU A 76 -18.91 2.22 2.26
CA GLU A 76 -18.08 1.01 2.41
C GLU A 76 -16.62 1.30 2.02
N LEU A 77 -16.39 2.00 0.91
CA LEU A 77 -15.06 2.44 0.49
C LEU A 77 -14.39 3.40 1.49
N ALA A 78 -15.16 4.27 2.13
CA ALA A 78 -14.65 5.16 3.17
C ALA A 78 -14.12 4.41 4.41
N SER A 79 -14.51 3.15 4.62
CA SER A 79 -13.94 2.33 5.71
C SER A 79 -12.59 1.69 5.33
N LYS A 80 -12.22 1.72 4.05
CA LYS A 80 -10.99 1.13 3.48
C LYS A 80 -9.92 2.18 3.16
N VAL A 81 -10.21 3.46 3.39
CA VAL A 81 -9.35 4.63 3.18
C VAL A 81 -9.05 5.23 4.55
#